data_AF-A0A836WDG6-F1
#
_entry.id   AF-A0A836WDG6-F1
#
_cell.length_a   1.000
_cell.length_b   1.000
_cell.length_c   1.000
_cell.angle_alpha   90.00
_cell.angle_beta   90.00
_cell.angle_gamma   90.00
#
_symmetry.space_group_name_H-M   'P 1'
#
loop_
_entity.id
_entity.type
_entity.pdbx_description
1 polymer ?
#
loop_
_entity_poly.entity_id
_entity_poly.type
_entity_poly.pdbx_seq_one_letter_code
_entity_poly.pdbx_strand_id
1 'polypeptide(L)'
;MATTRRTKSPTITEQLFEEGYRFEFYQAVKLIEKLIQTPVPENLAVEDDLYKTLKRLEKLSATTTPVADSTDPHKEALQFRSKISNAFPASDVEAIQPPTEEGQPITMDVNFMGLAGAHGPLPPPYTDLILERMWRGDTASRDFLDIFNHRLISLLYRARQQQRIGLEVQQPWESQFAQHLFALLGFGTPGLQQRMQLDEHVLLFYTGLFAQESRSLSTLEKMLSHFFQVTITAEPFIGQWLNIAEDDYTRIGVSGQNQRLGQTVALGTRVWDLHSQFALHIGPLNFKTFIDFLPIGLGFMPLCEMTRLFVGPELDFEINLSLKAAEIPETRLSSTGQARLGWTSGLKTQPCEHDSHLKLSSKLFYDRQKKSAIPIFASLQPYELERVLNKMTSHTYPMHTKVLKQGEVGDSLLIIRHGEVQVRYQGLDGQQHLLAILGEGQFFGEMSFLTRSSRTVTVITITACQILELSQPHLAQIIEQYPQVKKTLEVYYQQRVVQWRMR
;
A
#
# COMPACT_ATOMS: atom_id res chain seq x y z
N MET A 1 -28.19 46.09 -27.22
CA MET A 1 -27.69 45.28 -26.08
C MET A 1 -27.79 43.82 -26.49
N ALA A 2 -26.72 43.23 -27.00
CA ALA A 2 -26.66 41.82 -27.35
C ALA A 2 -26.47 41.00 -26.08
N THR A 3 -27.44 40.15 -25.76
CA THR A 3 -27.39 39.22 -24.64
C THR A 3 -26.36 38.14 -24.93
N THR A 4 -25.29 38.11 -24.15
CA THR A 4 -24.28 37.06 -24.11
C THR A 4 -24.94 35.77 -23.60
N ARG A 5 -25.54 34.99 -24.52
CA ARG A 5 -25.74 33.56 -24.30
C ARG A 5 -24.35 32.96 -24.05
N ARG A 6 -24.02 32.71 -22.78
CA ARG A 6 -22.91 31.83 -22.39
C ARG A 6 -23.18 30.46 -23.00
N THR A 7 -22.66 30.21 -24.20
CA THR A 7 -22.48 28.86 -24.71
C THR A 7 -21.58 28.16 -23.71
N LYS A 8 -22.03 27.01 -23.17
CA LYS A 8 -21.16 26.16 -22.35
C LYS A 8 -19.94 25.87 -23.23
N SER A 9 -18.75 26.19 -22.73
CA SER A 9 -17.52 25.82 -23.43
C SER A 9 -17.55 24.30 -23.65
N PRO A 10 -17.31 23.82 -24.88
CA PRO A 10 -17.36 22.40 -25.17
C PRO A 10 -16.41 21.66 -24.24
N THR A 11 -16.82 20.47 -23.79
CA THR A 11 -15.96 19.65 -22.94
C THR A 11 -14.69 19.27 -23.71
N ILE A 12 -13.56 19.04 -23.01
CA ILE A 12 -12.30 18.64 -23.67
C ILE A 12 -12.51 17.39 -24.55
N THR A 13 -13.44 16.52 -24.15
CA THR A 13 -13.90 15.36 -24.91
C THR A 13 -14.58 15.72 -26.22
N GLU A 14 -15.50 16.69 -26.22
CA GLU A 14 -16.16 17.18 -27.44
C GLU A 14 -15.12 17.82 -28.37
N GLN A 15 -14.24 18.67 -27.83
CA GLN A 15 -13.17 19.29 -28.58
C GLN A 15 -12.20 18.28 -29.21
N LEU A 16 -11.94 17.15 -28.54
CA LEU A 16 -11.05 16.12 -29.05
C LEU A 16 -11.60 15.45 -30.32
N PHE A 17 -12.92 15.20 -30.39
CA PHE A 17 -13.56 14.57 -31.55
C PHE A 17 -13.94 15.58 -32.63
N GLU A 18 -14.31 16.82 -32.28
CA GLU A 18 -14.68 17.88 -33.24
C GLU A 18 -13.47 18.62 -33.81
N GLU A 19 -12.47 18.92 -32.97
CA GLU A 19 -11.30 19.74 -33.29
C GLU A 19 -9.98 19.01 -32.98
N GLY A 20 -9.91 17.70 -33.28
CA GLY A 20 -8.75 16.85 -32.99
C GLY A 20 -7.41 17.40 -33.51
N TYR A 21 -7.43 18.18 -34.60
CA TYR A 21 -6.26 18.85 -35.17
C TYR A 21 -5.59 19.90 -34.26
N ARG A 22 -6.27 20.36 -33.20
CA ARG A 22 -5.71 21.32 -32.24
C ARG A 22 -4.82 20.65 -31.19
N PHE A 23 -4.88 19.33 -31.07
CA PHE A 23 -4.11 18.57 -30.09
C PHE A 23 -2.82 18.02 -30.70
N GLU A 24 -1.73 18.08 -29.94
CA GLU A 24 -0.53 17.32 -30.29
C GLU A 24 -0.82 15.82 -30.21
N PHE A 25 -0.19 15.03 -31.09
CA PHE A 25 -0.39 13.59 -31.19
C PHE A 25 -0.34 12.86 -29.84
N TYR A 26 0.73 13.05 -29.06
CA TYR A 26 0.90 12.36 -27.78
C TYR A 26 -0.12 12.78 -26.73
N GLN A 27 -0.57 14.04 -26.78
CA GLN A 27 -1.60 14.54 -25.88
C GLN A 27 -2.96 13.93 -26.23
N ALA A 28 -3.29 13.86 -27.52
CA ALA A 28 -4.52 13.25 -28.02
C ALA A 28 -4.60 11.77 -27.65
N VAL A 29 -3.54 10.99 -27.90
CA VAL A 29 -3.51 9.56 -27.55
C VAL A 29 -3.68 9.37 -26.05
N LYS A 30 -2.96 10.13 -25.21
CA LYS A 30 -3.08 10.05 -23.75
C LYS A 30 -4.51 10.36 -23.28
N LEU A 31 -5.13 11.41 -23.81
CA LEU A 31 -6.50 11.78 -23.47
C LEU A 31 -7.47 10.66 -23.82
N ILE A 32 -7.30 10.04 -24.99
CA ILE A 32 -8.12 8.90 -25.42
C ILE A 32 -7.94 7.70 -24.49
N GLU A 33 -6.70 7.30 -24.19
CA GLU A 33 -6.46 6.16 -23.27
C GLU A 33 -7.06 6.43 -21.88
N LYS A 34 -6.96 7.66 -21.38
CA LYS A 34 -7.59 8.06 -20.12
C LYS A 34 -9.12 8.01 -20.19
N LEU A 35 -9.72 8.41 -21.31
CA LEU A 35 -11.17 8.36 -21.51
C LEU A 35 -11.70 6.94 -21.56
N ILE A 36 -10.96 6.02 -22.16
CA ILE A 36 -11.31 4.59 -22.17
C ILE A 36 -11.31 4.03 -20.74
N GLN A 37 -10.37 4.45 -19.89
CA GLN A 37 -10.26 3.95 -18.50
C GLN A 37 -11.21 4.63 -17.50
N THR A 38 -11.81 5.78 -17.84
CA THR A 38 -12.65 6.54 -16.91
C THR A 38 -14.12 6.10 -17.03
N PRO A 39 -14.79 5.70 -15.93
CA PRO A 39 -16.20 5.34 -15.97
C PRO A 39 -17.07 6.53 -16.38
N VAL A 40 -18.15 6.26 -17.14
CA VAL A 40 -19.01 7.33 -17.67
C VAL A 40 -19.73 8.04 -16.51
N PRO A 41 -19.67 9.37 -16.40
CA PRO A 41 -20.40 10.11 -15.37
C PRO A 41 -21.91 9.91 -15.50
N GLU A 42 -22.59 9.54 -14.39
CA GLU A 42 -24.05 9.35 -14.34
C GLU A 42 -24.87 10.61 -14.67
N ASN A 43 -24.23 11.79 -14.66
CA ASN A 43 -24.86 13.10 -14.85
C ASN A 43 -25.05 13.54 -16.32
N LEU A 44 -24.65 12.71 -17.31
CA LEU A 44 -24.84 13.00 -18.73
C LEU A 44 -26.21 12.51 -19.21
N ALA A 45 -26.90 13.35 -20.00
CA ALA A 45 -28.21 12.99 -20.54
C ALA A 45 -28.08 11.80 -21.52
N VAL A 46 -28.99 10.83 -21.39
CA VAL A 46 -28.96 9.57 -22.18
C VAL A 46 -29.12 9.80 -23.69
N GLU A 47 -29.68 10.94 -24.09
CA GLU A 47 -29.91 11.31 -25.50
C GLU A 47 -28.69 11.94 -26.19
N ASP A 48 -27.63 12.29 -25.45
CA ASP A 48 -26.45 12.94 -26.01
C ASP A 48 -25.58 11.96 -26.82
N ASP A 49 -25.17 12.35 -28.03
CA ASP A 49 -24.28 11.52 -28.86
C ASP A 49 -22.90 11.33 -28.19
N LEU A 50 -22.50 12.27 -27.34
CA LEU A 50 -21.33 12.14 -26.46
C LEU A 50 -21.51 11.00 -25.45
N TYR A 51 -22.69 10.88 -24.83
CA TYR A 51 -22.97 9.82 -23.85
C TYR A 51 -22.93 8.43 -24.49
N LYS A 52 -23.52 8.28 -25.68
CA LYS A 52 -23.43 7.03 -26.46
C LYS A 52 -21.98 6.69 -26.81
N THR A 53 -21.18 7.69 -27.19
CA THR A 53 -19.76 7.52 -27.50
C THR A 53 -18.98 7.08 -26.26
N LEU A 54 -19.13 7.78 -25.13
CA LEU A 54 -18.45 7.44 -23.86
C LEU A 54 -18.84 6.04 -23.35
N LYS A 55 -20.10 5.64 -23.49
CA LYS A 55 -20.56 4.29 -23.09
C LYS A 55 -20.00 3.18 -23.98
N ARG A 56 -19.76 3.48 -25.27
CA ARG A 56 -19.03 2.56 -26.17
C ARG A 56 -17.56 2.45 -25.76
N LEU A 57 -16.93 3.56 -25.37
CA LEU A 57 -15.54 3.58 -24.88
C LEU A 57 -15.37 2.82 -23.55
N GLU A 58 -16.32 2.96 -22.63
CA GLU A 58 -16.32 2.21 -21.36
C GLU A 58 -16.41 0.70 -21.60
N LYS A 59 -17.24 0.23 -22.55
CA LYS A 59 -17.26 -1.20 -22.93
C LYS A 59 -16.00 -1.66 -23.65
N LEU A 60 -15.36 -0.79 -24.43
CA LEU A 60 -14.06 -1.06 -25.07
C LEU A 60 -12.95 -1.26 -24.02
N SER A 61 -13.03 -0.61 -22.86
CA SER A 61 -12.06 -0.79 -21.77
C SER A 61 -11.95 -2.24 -21.26
N ALA A 62 -13.03 -3.02 -21.37
CA ALA A 62 -13.07 -4.41 -20.93
C ALA A 62 -12.46 -5.41 -21.95
N THR A 63 -12.24 -4.97 -23.20
CA THR A 63 -11.86 -5.86 -24.31
C THR A 63 -10.59 -5.43 -25.05
N THR A 64 -10.14 -4.19 -24.86
CA THR A 64 -9.00 -3.62 -25.59
C THR A 64 -7.74 -3.55 -24.74
N THR A 65 -6.59 -3.68 -25.40
CA THR A 65 -5.27 -3.44 -24.80
C THR A 65 -4.81 -2.00 -25.05
N PRO A 66 -3.97 -1.44 -24.17
CA PRO A 66 -3.30 -0.16 -24.42
C PRO A 66 -2.55 -0.14 -25.76
N VAL A 67 -2.30 1.06 -26.29
CA VAL A 67 -1.63 1.23 -27.58
C VAL A 67 -0.26 0.54 -27.55
N ALA A 68 0.04 -0.24 -28.61
CA ALA A 68 1.30 -0.97 -28.78
C ALA A 68 1.61 -2.12 -27.81
N ASP A 69 0.69 -2.51 -26.92
CA ASP A 69 0.89 -3.68 -26.04
C ASP A 69 0.50 -5.01 -26.70
N SER A 70 -0.42 -4.98 -27.67
CA SER A 70 -0.83 -6.16 -28.44
C SER A 70 0.03 -6.36 -29.69
N THR A 71 0.07 -7.60 -30.17
CA THR A 71 0.57 -7.95 -31.51
C THR A 71 -0.52 -7.85 -32.58
N ASP A 72 -1.78 -7.85 -32.17
CA ASP A 72 -2.97 -7.73 -33.03
C ASP A 72 -3.48 -6.28 -33.03
N PRO A 73 -3.40 -5.58 -34.18
CA PRO A 73 -3.88 -4.21 -34.35
C PRO A 73 -5.35 -4.00 -33.99
N HIS A 74 -6.19 -5.01 -34.21
CA HIS A 74 -7.64 -4.87 -33.98
C HIS A 74 -8.01 -4.94 -32.50
N LYS A 75 -7.08 -5.37 -31.63
CA LYS A 75 -7.26 -5.41 -30.18
C LYS A 75 -6.72 -4.16 -29.48
N GLU A 76 -5.94 -3.35 -30.18
CA GLU A 76 -5.47 -2.06 -29.65
C GLU A 76 -6.65 -1.10 -29.54
N ALA A 77 -6.68 -0.29 -28.48
CA ALA A 77 -7.78 0.64 -28.26
C ALA A 77 -7.88 1.76 -29.32
N LEU A 78 -6.80 1.98 -30.06
CA LEU A 78 -6.70 3.02 -31.08
C LEU A 78 -6.01 2.49 -32.34
N GLN A 79 -6.61 2.74 -33.50
CA GLN A 79 -6.04 2.45 -34.80
C GLN A 79 -5.56 3.76 -35.44
N PHE A 80 -4.29 3.79 -35.85
CA PHE A 80 -3.72 4.93 -36.54
C PHE A 80 -3.84 4.72 -38.06
N ARG A 81 -4.22 5.78 -38.77
CA ARG A 81 -4.24 5.82 -40.23
C ARG A 81 -3.42 6.99 -40.70
N SER A 82 -2.69 6.83 -41.80
CA SER A 82 -1.97 7.95 -42.39
C SER A 82 -2.84 8.64 -43.43
N LYS A 83 -2.96 9.96 -43.34
CA LYS A 83 -3.56 10.75 -44.40
C LYS A 83 -2.56 10.94 -45.53
N ILE A 84 -2.83 10.29 -46.67
CA ILE A 84 -2.05 10.45 -47.88
C ILE A 84 -2.49 11.75 -48.57
N SER A 85 -1.61 12.75 -48.55
CA SER A 85 -1.84 14.05 -49.16
C SER A 85 -0.53 14.63 -49.70
N ASN A 86 -0.65 15.46 -50.74
CA ASN A 86 0.45 16.28 -51.24
C ASN A 86 0.50 17.67 -50.58
N ALA A 87 -0.46 17.98 -49.70
CA ALA A 87 -0.50 19.23 -48.95
C ALA A 87 0.43 19.19 -47.73
N PHE A 88 0.96 20.35 -47.34
CA PHE A 88 1.65 20.50 -46.06
C PHE A 88 0.63 20.49 -44.90
N PRO A 89 0.74 19.57 -43.95
CA PRO A 89 -0.17 19.51 -42.82
C PRO A 89 0.12 20.63 -41.81
N ALA A 90 -0.93 21.17 -41.19
CA ALA A 90 -0.81 22.20 -40.16
C ALA A 90 -0.64 21.64 -38.73
N SER A 91 -0.91 20.35 -38.55
CA SER A 91 -0.94 19.64 -37.27
C SER A 91 -0.59 18.15 -37.45
N ASP A 92 -0.12 17.52 -36.36
CA ASP A 92 0.21 16.08 -36.36
C ASP A 92 -1.02 15.18 -36.51
N VAL A 93 -2.14 15.59 -35.91
CA VAL A 93 -3.44 14.91 -35.98
C VAL A 93 -4.31 15.68 -36.96
N GLU A 94 -5.02 14.97 -37.84
CA GLU A 94 -6.01 15.56 -38.74
C GLU A 94 -7.42 15.45 -38.13
N ALA A 95 -7.80 14.22 -37.79
CA ALA A 95 -9.14 13.91 -37.31
C ALA A 95 -9.10 12.67 -36.41
N ILE A 96 -10.04 12.61 -35.46
CA ILE A 96 -10.24 11.47 -34.58
C ILE A 96 -11.70 11.05 -34.76
N GLN A 97 -11.94 9.86 -35.32
CA GLN A 97 -13.30 9.37 -35.49
C GLN A 97 -13.69 8.43 -34.33
N PRO A 98 -14.84 8.67 -33.68
CA PRO A 98 -15.35 7.78 -32.65
C PRO A 98 -15.81 6.44 -33.26
N PRO A 99 -15.88 5.37 -32.44
CA PRO A 99 -16.30 4.06 -32.90
C PRO A 99 -17.75 4.08 -33.41
N THR A 100 -17.94 3.64 -34.65
CA THR A 100 -19.25 3.66 -35.31
C THR A 100 -20.12 2.48 -34.83
N GLU A 101 -19.50 1.32 -34.59
CA GLU A 101 -20.14 0.09 -34.09
C GLU A 101 -19.56 -0.37 -32.74
N GLU A 102 -20.31 -1.22 -32.01
CA GLU A 102 -19.84 -1.80 -30.74
C GLU A 102 -18.65 -2.74 -31.00
N GLY A 103 -17.51 -2.47 -30.34
CA GLY A 103 -16.29 -3.29 -30.44
C GLY A 103 -15.27 -2.84 -31.50
N GLN A 104 -15.55 -1.78 -32.26
CA GLN A 104 -14.55 -1.18 -33.16
C GLN A 104 -13.61 -0.24 -32.38
N PRO A 105 -12.30 -0.20 -32.69
CA PRO A 105 -11.37 0.75 -32.08
C PRO A 105 -11.60 2.18 -32.58
N ILE A 106 -11.15 3.18 -31.82
CA ILE A 106 -11.11 4.58 -32.28
C ILE A 106 -10.12 4.68 -33.44
N THR A 107 -10.46 5.43 -34.48
CA THR A 107 -9.52 5.69 -35.58
C THR A 107 -8.98 7.11 -35.50
N MET A 108 -7.67 7.26 -35.58
CA MET A 108 -6.98 8.56 -35.61
C MET A 108 -6.23 8.71 -36.94
N ASP A 109 -6.64 9.70 -37.72
CA ASP A 109 -5.92 10.09 -38.93
C ASP A 109 -4.76 11.02 -38.52
N VAL A 110 -3.54 10.60 -38.82
CA VAL A 110 -2.31 11.35 -38.56
C VAL A 110 -1.65 11.82 -39.86
N ASN A 111 -0.97 12.95 -39.77
CA ASN A 111 -0.31 13.61 -40.89
C ASN A 111 1.21 13.36 -40.96
N PHE A 112 1.77 12.59 -40.02
CA PHE A 112 3.19 12.29 -39.95
C PHE A 112 3.45 10.77 -40.07
N MET A 113 4.70 10.39 -40.38
CA MET A 113 5.15 8.99 -40.49
C MET A 113 4.33 8.14 -41.49
N GLY A 114 3.69 8.78 -42.47
CA GLY A 114 3.04 8.09 -43.58
C GLY A 114 4.04 7.53 -44.58
N LEU A 115 3.83 6.30 -45.03
CA LEU A 115 4.67 5.70 -46.08
C LEU A 115 4.50 6.36 -47.46
N ALA A 116 3.32 6.92 -47.75
CA ALA A 116 2.97 7.62 -48.98
C ALA A 116 2.50 9.06 -48.69
N GLY A 117 2.56 9.94 -49.69
CA GLY A 117 2.25 11.38 -49.54
C GLY A 117 3.50 12.27 -49.65
N ALA A 118 3.33 13.57 -49.42
CA ALA A 118 4.42 14.56 -49.55
C ALA A 118 5.62 14.28 -48.64
N HIS A 119 5.40 13.64 -47.49
CA HIS A 119 6.42 13.37 -46.47
C HIS A 119 6.80 11.88 -46.39
N GLY A 120 6.28 11.05 -47.30
CA GLY A 120 6.52 9.62 -47.31
C GLY A 120 7.79 9.23 -48.07
N PRO A 121 8.45 8.12 -47.70
CA PRO A 121 9.60 7.58 -48.43
C PRO A 121 9.25 6.99 -49.80
N LEU A 122 7.97 6.69 -50.07
CA LEU A 122 7.56 6.10 -51.34
C LEU A 122 7.75 7.08 -52.51
N PRO A 123 8.23 6.61 -53.68
CA PRO A 123 8.39 7.46 -54.84
C PRO A 123 7.06 8.13 -55.26
N PRO A 124 7.10 9.37 -55.78
CA PRO A 124 5.90 10.12 -56.16
C PRO A 124 4.89 9.36 -57.06
N PRO A 125 5.31 8.55 -58.05
CA PRO A 125 4.36 7.81 -58.89
C PRO A 125 3.43 6.86 -58.12
N TYR A 126 3.89 6.30 -56.99
CA TYR A 126 3.05 5.43 -56.15
C TYR A 126 2.03 6.25 -55.36
N THR A 127 2.44 7.41 -54.86
CA THR A 127 1.54 8.35 -54.16
C THR A 127 0.42 8.79 -55.09
N ASP A 128 0.74 9.18 -56.33
CA ASP A 128 -0.25 9.61 -57.32
C ASP A 128 -1.23 8.48 -57.66
N LEU A 129 -0.73 7.25 -57.84
CA LEU A 129 -1.57 6.08 -58.08
C LEU A 129 -2.52 5.78 -56.92
N ILE A 130 -2.06 5.94 -55.67
CA ILE A 130 -2.91 5.75 -54.49
C ILE A 130 -3.98 6.86 -54.42
N LEU A 131 -3.61 8.12 -54.68
CA LEU A 131 -4.55 9.24 -54.72
C LEU A 131 -5.62 9.06 -55.81
N GLU A 132 -5.23 8.65 -57.02
CA GLU A 132 -6.16 8.35 -58.11
C GLU A 132 -7.15 7.23 -57.75
N ARG A 133 -6.67 6.16 -57.10
CA ARG A 133 -7.53 5.06 -56.64
C ARG A 133 -8.49 5.52 -55.55
N MET A 134 -8.03 6.31 -54.59
CA MET A 134 -8.87 6.89 -53.55
C MET A 134 -9.97 7.78 -54.14
N TRP A 135 -9.67 8.57 -55.17
CA TRP A 135 -10.69 9.36 -55.88
C TRP A 135 -11.74 8.50 -56.59
N ARG A 136 -11.40 7.29 -57.01
CA ARG A 136 -12.33 6.31 -57.58
C ARG A 136 -13.06 5.47 -56.50
N GLY A 137 -12.80 5.73 -55.22
CA GLY A 137 -13.39 5.01 -54.10
C GLY A 137 -12.70 3.69 -53.73
N ASP A 138 -11.54 3.38 -54.32
CA ASP A 138 -10.72 2.22 -53.96
C ASP A 138 -9.70 2.59 -52.88
N THR A 139 -9.93 2.13 -51.63
CA THR A 139 -9.06 2.38 -50.48
C THR A 139 -8.06 1.25 -50.22
N ALA A 140 -8.10 0.14 -50.96
CA ALA A 140 -7.35 -1.07 -50.60
C ALA A 140 -5.83 -0.84 -50.50
N SER A 141 -5.29 0.04 -51.35
CA SER A 141 -3.85 0.36 -51.34
C SER A 141 -3.45 1.20 -50.12
N ARG A 142 -4.34 2.10 -49.67
CA ARG A 142 -4.16 2.87 -48.43
C ARG A 142 -4.24 1.94 -47.23
N ASP A 143 -5.30 1.13 -47.16
CA ASP A 143 -5.57 0.24 -46.02
C ASP A 143 -4.43 -0.77 -45.82
N PHE A 144 -3.82 -1.24 -46.92
CA PHE A 144 -2.62 -2.07 -46.87
C PHE A 144 -1.41 -1.36 -46.25
N LEU A 145 -1.15 -0.10 -46.65
CA LEU A 145 -0.05 0.69 -46.07
C LEU A 145 -0.31 1.03 -44.61
N ASP A 146 -1.57 1.22 -44.23
CA ASP A 146 -1.97 1.57 -42.85
C ASP A 146 -1.66 0.44 -41.84
N ILE A 147 -1.56 -0.82 -42.28
CA ILE A 147 -1.07 -1.93 -41.42
C ILE A 147 0.35 -1.61 -40.91
N PHE A 148 1.22 -1.09 -41.78
CA PHE A 148 2.60 -0.74 -41.43
C PHE A 148 2.66 0.58 -40.67
N ASN A 149 1.93 1.59 -41.13
CA ASN A 149 1.88 2.91 -40.49
C ASN A 149 1.43 2.77 -39.04
N HIS A 150 0.33 2.03 -38.79
CA HIS A 150 -0.21 1.81 -37.45
C HIS A 150 0.84 1.22 -36.52
N ARG A 151 1.53 0.16 -36.93
CA ARG A 151 2.52 -0.48 -36.06
C ARG A 151 3.72 0.43 -35.75
N LEU A 152 4.20 1.18 -36.73
CA LEU A 152 5.31 2.12 -36.56
C LEU A 152 4.93 3.25 -35.58
N ILE A 153 3.73 3.82 -35.74
CA ILE A 153 3.24 4.90 -34.89
C ILE A 153 2.97 4.40 -33.47
N SER A 154 2.33 3.23 -33.31
CA SER A 154 2.11 2.59 -32.00
C SER A 154 3.46 2.37 -31.28
N LEU A 155 4.47 1.83 -31.96
CA LEU A 155 5.80 1.63 -31.36
C LEU A 155 6.51 2.95 -31.00
N LEU A 156 6.36 3.99 -31.82
CA LEU A 156 6.90 5.32 -31.54
C LEU A 156 6.26 5.93 -30.28
N TYR A 157 4.93 5.80 -30.15
CA TYR A 157 4.21 6.23 -28.95
C TYR A 157 4.73 5.50 -27.71
N ARG A 158 4.84 4.16 -27.77
CA ARG A 158 5.33 3.32 -26.67
C ARG A 158 6.74 3.70 -26.24
N ALA A 159 7.65 3.88 -27.18
CA ALA A 159 9.03 4.25 -26.89
C ALA A 159 9.10 5.60 -26.14
N ARG A 160 8.24 6.55 -26.50
CA ARG A 160 8.19 7.85 -25.82
C ARG A 160 7.47 7.77 -24.47
N GLN A 161 6.43 6.95 -24.36
CA GLN A 161 5.70 6.71 -23.11
C GLN A 161 6.63 6.15 -22.03
N GLN A 162 7.47 5.17 -22.37
CA GLN A 162 8.45 4.59 -21.44
C GLN A 162 9.48 5.59 -20.89
N GLN A 163 9.76 6.67 -21.62
CA GLN A 163 10.74 7.69 -21.19
C GLN A 163 10.11 8.89 -20.48
N ARG A 164 8.80 9.09 -20.62
CA ARG A 164 8.11 10.26 -20.08
C ARG A 164 6.99 9.83 -19.16
N ILE A 165 7.23 10.00 -17.86
CA ILE A 165 6.24 9.77 -16.78
C ILE A 165 4.91 10.50 -17.07
N GLY A 166 4.98 11.70 -17.67
CA GLY A 166 3.81 12.49 -18.03
C GLY A 166 2.92 11.88 -19.12
N LEU A 167 3.30 10.78 -19.79
CA LEU A 167 2.50 10.09 -20.80
C LEU A 167 1.85 8.80 -20.28
N GLU A 168 2.18 8.36 -19.07
CA GLU A 168 1.49 7.23 -18.45
C GLU A 168 0.07 7.63 -18.04
N VAL A 169 -0.86 6.67 -18.17
CA VAL A 169 -2.29 6.85 -17.84
C VAL A 169 -2.56 6.51 -16.38
N GLN A 170 -1.75 5.59 -15.83
CA GLN A 170 -1.81 5.15 -14.44
C GLN A 170 -1.47 6.30 -13.47
N GLN A 171 -1.78 6.09 -12.19
CA GLN A 171 -1.40 7.06 -11.17
C GLN A 171 0.12 7.14 -11.06
N PRO A 172 0.70 8.31 -10.74
CA PRO A 172 2.15 8.47 -10.70
C PRO A 172 2.90 7.47 -9.81
N TRP A 173 2.27 6.99 -8.73
CA TRP A 173 2.85 6.01 -7.81
C TRP A 173 2.76 4.55 -8.29
N GLU A 174 1.92 4.26 -9.29
CA GLU A 174 1.84 2.93 -9.93
C GLU A 174 2.83 2.80 -11.10
N SER A 175 3.40 3.92 -11.53
CA SER A 175 4.35 3.98 -12.65
C SER A 175 5.55 3.08 -12.46
N GLN A 176 6.13 2.63 -13.58
CA GLN A 176 7.40 1.91 -13.56
C GLN A 176 8.52 2.77 -12.93
N PHE A 177 8.45 4.09 -13.11
CA PHE A 177 9.38 5.01 -12.45
C PHE A 177 9.23 4.99 -10.92
N ALA A 178 8.00 4.97 -10.40
CA ALA A 178 7.75 4.86 -8.97
C ALA A 178 8.27 3.55 -8.38
N GLN A 179 8.24 2.43 -9.13
CA GLN A 179 8.87 1.18 -8.69
C GLN A 179 10.37 1.34 -8.42
N HIS A 180 11.09 2.10 -9.25
CA HIS A 180 12.49 2.41 -9.01
C HIS A 180 12.69 3.29 -7.76
N LEU A 181 11.80 4.26 -7.54
CA LEU A 181 11.82 5.07 -6.32
C LEU A 181 11.54 4.25 -5.06
N PHE A 182 10.58 3.31 -5.12
CA PHE A 182 10.34 2.35 -4.05
C PHE A 182 11.55 1.45 -3.79
N ALA A 183 12.28 1.05 -4.83
CA ALA A 183 13.53 0.32 -4.65
C ALA A 183 14.58 1.13 -3.86
N LEU A 184 14.68 2.45 -4.11
CA LEU A 184 15.56 3.35 -3.34
C LEU A 184 15.12 3.51 -1.87
N LEU A 185 13.82 3.37 -1.57
CA LEU A 185 13.30 3.34 -0.20
C LEU A 185 13.55 2.01 0.52
N GLY A 186 13.99 0.96 -0.20
CA GLY A 186 14.06 -0.41 0.33
C GLY A 186 12.77 -1.22 0.16
N PHE A 187 11.77 -0.71 -0.57
CA PHE A 187 10.50 -1.37 -0.90
C PHE A 187 10.45 -1.92 -2.32
N GLY A 188 11.60 -2.29 -2.90
CA GLY A 188 11.69 -2.73 -4.29
C GLY A 188 11.01 -4.08 -4.60
N THR A 189 10.75 -4.90 -3.58
CA THR A 189 10.07 -6.19 -3.74
C THR A 189 8.62 -6.11 -3.24
N PRO A 190 7.66 -6.75 -3.93
CA PRO A 190 6.24 -6.70 -3.56
C PRO A 190 5.98 -7.23 -2.14
N GLY A 191 6.81 -8.15 -1.64
CA GLY A 191 6.67 -8.66 -0.27
C GLY A 191 7.08 -7.69 0.83
N LEU A 192 7.77 -6.59 0.51
CA LEU A 192 8.15 -5.52 1.44
C LEU A 192 7.21 -4.31 1.38
N GLN A 193 6.36 -4.25 0.34
CA GLN A 193 5.32 -3.23 0.20
C GLN A 193 4.08 -3.61 1.01
N GLN A 194 3.26 -2.61 1.30
CA GLN A 194 2.01 -2.69 2.07
C GLN A 194 2.20 -3.25 3.49
N ARG A 195 3.37 -3.03 4.09
CA ARG A 195 3.64 -3.43 5.49
C ARG A 195 3.36 -2.33 6.49
N MET A 196 3.36 -1.09 6.03
CA MET A 196 3.06 0.09 6.82
C MET A 196 1.55 0.30 6.92
N GLN A 197 1.09 0.87 8.03
CA GLN A 197 -0.29 1.37 8.12
C GLN A 197 -0.47 2.67 7.33
N LEU A 198 0.61 3.44 7.18
CA LEU A 198 0.66 4.56 6.27
C LEU A 198 0.64 4.07 4.81
N ASP A 199 -0.11 4.77 3.97
CA ASP A 199 0.02 4.65 2.53
C ASP A 199 1.46 4.98 2.06
N GLU A 200 2.16 3.96 1.58
CA GLU A 200 3.59 4.04 1.23
C GLU A 200 3.89 5.02 0.10
N HIS A 201 2.91 5.36 -0.74
CA HIS A 201 3.09 6.33 -1.83
C HIS A 201 3.48 7.73 -1.32
N VAL A 202 3.12 8.08 -0.09
CA VAL A 202 3.51 9.36 0.51
C VAL A 202 5.02 9.45 0.73
N LEU A 203 5.67 8.30 0.94
CA LEU A 203 7.12 8.23 1.13
C LEU A 203 7.89 8.50 -0.16
N LEU A 204 7.25 8.37 -1.34
CA LEU A 204 7.87 8.66 -2.63
C LEU A 204 8.38 10.11 -2.70
N PHE A 205 7.65 11.04 -2.09
CA PHE A 205 8.06 12.45 -2.01
C PHE A 205 9.38 12.63 -1.24
N TYR A 206 9.61 11.79 -0.22
CA TYR A 206 10.79 11.85 0.64
C TYR A 206 11.92 10.91 0.21
N THR A 207 11.79 10.22 -0.94
CA THR A 207 12.79 9.26 -1.45
C THR A 207 14.21 9.80 -1.42
N GLY A 208 14.43 11.05 -1.83
CA GLY A 208 15.75 11.67 -1.80
C GLY A 208 16.35 11.83 -0.39
N LEU A 209 15.52 11.94 0.65
CA LEU A 209 15.97 11.99 2.04
C LEU A 209 16.26 10.58 2.58
N PHE A 210 15.40 9.62 2.23
CA PHE A 210 15.57 8.21 2.60
C PHE A 210 16.73 7.52 1.86
N ALA A 211 17.09 7.97 0.67
CA ALA A 211 18.22 7.43 -0.08
C ALA A 211 19.60 7.88 0.46
N GLN A 212 19.65 8.90 1.34
CA GLN A 212 20.89 9.37 1.93
C GLN A 212 21.42 8.34 2.96
N GLU A 213 22.69 7.97 2.82
CA GLU A 213 23.37 7.06 3.75
C GLU A 213 23.55 7.70 5.14
N SER A 214 23.85 9.00 5.19
CA SER A 214 23.96 9.75 6.44
C SER A 214 22.60 10.24 6.93
N ARG A 215 22.11 9.65 8.02
CA ARG A 215 20.88 10.08 8.70
C ARG A 215 21.17 11.20 9.70
N SER A 216 20.58 12.37 9.49
CA SER A 216 20.68 13.50 10.43
C SER A 216 19.35 13.77 11.14
N LEU A 217 19.43 14.22 12.39
CA LEU A 217 18.27 14.66 13.17
C LEU A 217 17.54 15.83 12.48
N SER A 218 18.27 16.77 11.90
CA SER A 218 17.67 17.91 11.20
C SER A 218 16.86 17.53 9.97
N THR A 219 17.24 16.45 9.27
CA THR A 219 16.44 15.90 8.15
C THR A 219 15.17 15.24 8.68
N LEU A 220 15.27 14.49 9.79
CA LEU A 220 14.11 13.88 10.44
C LEU A 220 13.11 14.94 10.92
N GLU A 221 13.58 15.98 11.60
CA GLU A 221 12.77 17.12 12.05
C GLU A 221 12.00 17.75 10.90
N LYS A 222 12.68 18.08 9.80
CA LYS A 222 12.06 18.70 8.62
C LYS A 222 11.07 17.78 7.93
N MET A 223 11.41 16.50 7.79
CA MET A 223 10.54 15.50 7.16
C MET A 223 9.23 15.35 7.95
N LEU A 224 9.34 15.09 9.26
CA LEU A 224 8.18 14.90 10.12
C LEU A 224 7.36 16.18 10.25
N SER A 225 8.03 17.34 10.38
CA SER A 225 7.33 18.62 10.46
C SER A 225 6.54 18.95 9.18
N HIS A 226 7.11 18.64 8.00
CA HIS A 226 6.42 18.81 6.73
C HIS A 226 5.24 17.84 6.57
N PHE A 227 5.42 16.58 6.95
CA PHE A 227 4.37 15.57 6.80
C PHE A 227 3.16 15.87 7.70
N PHE A 228 3.41 16.16 8.97
CA PHE A 228 2.35 16.40 9.96
C PHE A 228 1.84 17.84 10.02
N GLN A 229 2.52 18.79 9.35
CA GLN A 229 2.22 20.22 9.41
C GLN A 229 2.25 20.78 10.84
N VAL A 230 3.21 20.29 11.64
CA VAL A 230 3.42 20.65 13.06
C VAL A 230 4.90 20.86 13.30
N THR A 231 5.27 21.75 14.23
CA THR A 231 6.65 21.91 14.68
C THR A 231 7.13 20.67 15.44
N ILE A 232 8.13 19.98 14.90
CA ILE A 232 8.79 18.83 15.53
C ILE A 232 10.28 19.12 15.63
N THR A 233 10.81 19.02 16.84
CA THR A 233 12.25 19.17 17.13
C THR A 233 12.76 17.90 17.80
N ALA A 234 14.05 17.60 17.67
CA ALA A 234 14.64 16.38 18.18
C ALA A 234 15.82 16.68 19.10
N GLU A 235 15.84 16.02 20.26
CA GLU A 235 16.89 16.16 21.27
C GLU A 235 17.72 14.87 21.31
N PRO A 236 19.02 14.93 20.95
CA PRO A 236 19.89 13.77 20.98
C PRO A 236 20.37 13.42 22.39
N PHE A 237 20.90 12.20 22.54
CA PHE A 237 21.60 11.70 23.72
C PHE A 237 20.80 11.72 25.03
N ILE A 238 19.59 11.16 24.95
CA ILE A 238 18.75 10.98 26.14
C ILE A 238 19.10 9.66 26.79
N GLY A 239 19.29 9.70 28.11
CA GLY A 239 19.66 8.52 28.86
C GLY A 239 18.49 7.58 29.11
N GLN A 240 18.71 6.28 28.86
CA GLN A 240 17.82 5.22 29.29
C GLN A 240 18.51 4.15 30.13
N TRP A 241 17.71 3.53 30.99
CA TRP A 241 18.09 2.29 31.66
C TRP A 241 17.84 1.11 30.73
N LEU A 242 18.92 0.43 30.35
CA LEU A 242 18.89 -0.85 29.65
C LEU A 242 18.97 -1.99 30.65
N ASN A 243 18.16 -3.03 30.47
CA ASN A 243 18.27 -4.24 31.29
C ASN A 243 19.40 -5.11 30.73
N ILE A 244 20.25 -5.61 31.62
CA ILE A 244 21.30 -6.58 31.28
C ILE A 244 20.65 -7.96 31.16
N ALA A 245 21.09 -8.79 30.21
CA ALA A 245 20.63 -10.17 30.11
C ALA A 245 21.06 -10.97 31.36
N GLU A 246 20.26 -11.96 31.78
CA GLU A 246 20.58 -12.73 33.00
C GLU A 246 21.89 -13.52 32.91
N ASP A 247 22.27 -13.89 31.68
CA ASP A 247 23.54 -14.52 31.37
C ASP A 247 24.72 -13.56 31.57
N ASP A 248 24.49 -12.26 31.49
CA ASP A 248 25.54 -11.24 31.65
C ASP A 248 25.68 -10.73 33.09
N TYR A 249 24.90 -11.27 34.02
CA TYR A 249 24.99 -10.89 35.43
C TYR A 249 26.34 -11.27 36.04
N THR A 250 26.91 -10.32 36.80
CA THR A 250 28.13 -10.58 37.56
C THR A 250 27.81 -11.53 38.72
N ARG A 251 28.42 -12.71 38.71
CA ARG A 251 28.32 -13.71 39.80
C ARG A 251 29.69 -13.93 40.38
N ILE A 252 29.87 -13.58 41.66
CA ILE A 252 31.14 -13.72 42.37
C ILE A 252 31.30 -15.18 42.84
N GLY A 253 32.41 -15.83 42.49
CA GLY A 253 32.71 -17.18 42.95
C GLY A 253 33.76 -17.92 42.10
N VAL A 254 34.14 -19.13 42.52
CA VAL A 254 35.16 -19.95 41.81
C VAL A 254 34.73 -20.29 40.38
N SER A 255 33.43 -20.52 40.16
CA SER A 255 32.79 -20.66 38.84
C SER A 255 31.97 -19.42 38.45
N GLY A 256 32.34 -18.26 38.98
CA GLY A 256 31.65 -17.00 38.78
C GLY A 256 31.80 -16.45 37.36
N GLN A 257 30.76 -15.77 36.88
CA GLN A 257 30.70 -15.15 35.56
C GLN A 257 30.87 -13.63 35.67
N ASN A 258 31.50 -13.03 34.66
CA ASN A 258 31.67 -11.57 34.54
C ASN A 258 32.33 -10.89 35.74
N GLN A 259 33.26 -11.57 36.42
CA GLN A 259 33.86 -11.13 37.68
C GLN A 259 35.20 -10.36 37.58
N ARG A 260 35.67 -9.99 36.38
CA ARG A 260 36.90 -9.21 36.21
C ARG A 260 36.65 -7.70 36.26
N LEU A 261 37.16 -7.06 37.30
CA LEU A 261 37.04 -5.61 37.49
C LEU A 261 37.69 -4.85 36.31
N GLY A 262 36.99 -3.84 35.80
CA GLY A 262 37.47 -3.01 34.68
C GLY A 262 37.39 -3.69 33.30
N GLN A 263 36.92 -4.94 33.22
CA GLN A 263 36.72 -5.65 31.96
C GLN A 263 35.28 -6.12 31.77
N THR A 264 34.76 -6.88 32.74
CA THR A 264 33.48 -7.59 32.57
C THR A 264 32.47 -7.31 33.69
N VAL A 265 32.92 -6.75 34.82
CA VAL A 265 32.04 -6.50 35.97
C VAL A 265 31.03 -5.41 35.62
N ALA A 266 29.75 -5.78 35.63
CA ALA A 266 28.61 -4.87 35.59
C ALA A 266 27.89 -4.92 36.94
N LEU A 267 27.56 -3.74 37.48
CA LEU A 267 26.91 -3.60 38.78
C LEU A 267 25.39 -3.47 38.61
N GLY A 268 24.64 -4.36 39.27
CA GLY A 268 23.18 -4.38 39.20
C GLY A 268 22.62 -5.12 37.99
N THR A 269 21.32 -4.97 37.75
CA THR A 269 20.59 -5.60 36.64
C THR A 269 20.35 -4.64 35.48
N ARG A 270 20.80 -3.38 35.59
CA ARG A 270 20.57 -2.33 34.61
C ARG A 270 21.80 -1.46 34.41
N VAL A 271 22.01 -1.00 33.18
CA VAL A 271 23.05 -0.03 32.81
C VAL A 271 22.39 1.23 32.27
N TRP A 272 22.94 2.38 32.64
CA TRP A 272 22.55 3.67 32.08
C TRP A 272 23.29 3.88 30.75
N ASP A 273 22.54 4.07 29.67
CA ASP A 273 23.09 4.36 28.34
C ASP A 273 22.54 5.67 27.80
N LEU A 274 23.43 6.50 27.24
CA LEU A 274 23.11 7.81 26.66
C LEU A 274 23.02 7.77 25.13
N HIS A 275 23.46 6.69 24.48
CA HIS A 275 23.62 6.66 23.02
C HIS A 275 22.45 6.03 22.28
N SER A 276 21.69 5.15 22.94
CA SER A 276 20.60 4.39 22.31
C SER A 276 19.26 5.10 22.27
N GLN A 277 19.13 6.33 22.79
CA GLN A 277 17.86 7.05 22.81
C GLN A 277 17.96 8.54 22.48
N PHE A 278 16.92 9.04 21.80
CA PHE A 278 16.67 10.47 21.57
C PHE A 278 15.20 10.81 21.84
N ALA A 279 14.83 12.09 21.95
CA ALA A 279 13.42 12.51 22.03
C ALA A 279 12.98 13.31 20.82
N LEU A 280 11.71 13.17 20.48
CA LEU A 280 10.98 14.01 19.55
C LEU A 280 10.02 14.89 20.34
N HIS A 281 10.25 16.20 20.33
CA HIS A 281 9.38 17.20 20.92
C HIS A 281 8.42 17.73 19.86
N ILE A 282 7.12 17.54 20.10
CA ILE A 282 6.04 17.87 19.16
C ILE A 282 5.17 18.97 19.79
N GLY A 283 5.01 20.08 19.06
CA GLY A 283 4.11 21.16 19.43
C GLY A 283 4.80 22.51 19.64
N PRO A 284 4.10 23.50 20.23
CA PRO A 284 2.84 23.37 20.98
C PRO A 284 1.59 23.07 20.12
N LEU A 285 0.82 22.07 20.54
CA LEU A 285 -0.34 21.51 19.82
C LEU A 285 -1.68 22.06 20.31
N ASN A 286 -2.68 21.98 19.44
CA ASN A 286 -4.09 22.11 19.79
C ASN A 286 -4.64 20.77 20.32
N PHE A 287 -5.70 20.78 21.12
CA PHE A 287 -6.25 19.59 21.78
C PHE A 287 -6.67 18.47 20.81
N LYS A 288 -7.26 18.84 19.66
CA LYS A 288 -7.63 17.87 18.62
C LYS A 288 -6.40 17.15 18.06
N THR A 289 -5.41 17.91 17.63
CA THR A 289 -4.14 17.40 17.09
C THR A 289 -3.36 16.62 18.16
N PHE A 290 -3.42 17.05 19.42
CA PHE A 290 -2.83 16.33 20.55
C PHE A 290 -3.40 14.92 20.69
N ILE A 291 -4.74 14.77 20.61
CA ILE A 291 -5.39 13.45 20.63
C ILE A 291 -4.94 12.59 19.45
N ASP A 292 -4.76 13.18 18.26
CA ASP A 292 -4.33 12.45 17.07
C ASP A 292 -2.93 11.83 17.22
N PHE A 293 -2.04 12.46 18.01
CA PHE A 293 -0.71 11.95 18.33
C PHE A 293 -0.65 11.01 19.55
N LEU A 294 -1.77 10.79 20.25
CA LEU A 294 -1.82 9.76 21.28
C LEU A 294 -1.76 8.36 20.65
N PRO A 295 -1.38 7.30 21.39
CA PRO A 295 -1.25 5.94 20.86
C PRO A 295 -2.50 5.34 20.20
N ILE A 296 -3.68 5.95 20.41
CA ILE A 296 -4.97 5.53 19.85
C ILE A 296 -5.36 6.40 18.64
N GLY A 297 -4.75 7.58 18.49
CA GLY A 297 -5.00 8.50 17.40
C GLY A 297 -4.40 8.03 16.07
N LEU A 298 -4.77 8.74 15.00
CA LEU A 298 -4.37 8.41 13.64
C LEU A 298 -2.92 8.80 13.34
N GLY A 299 -2.36 9.80 14.02
CA GLY A 299 -1.02 10.33 13.76
C GLY A 299 0.12 9.55 14.41
N PHE A 300 -0.15 8.86 15.52
CA PHE A 300 0.88 8.15 16.29
C PHE A 300 1.57 7.02 15.50
N MET A 301 0.80 6.20 14.79
CA MET A 301 1.35 5.08 14.02
C MET A 301 2.22 5.56 12.85
N PRO A 302 1.74 6.45 11.96
CA PRO A 302 2.57 7.05 10.91
C PRO A 302 3.86 7.70 11.44
N LEU A 303 3.79 8.41 12.57
CA LEU A 303 4.94 9.06 13.19
C LEU A 303 6.00 8.04 13.57
N CYS A 304 5.58 6.96 14.23
CA CYS A 304 6.48 5.90 14.66
C CYS A 304 7.07 5.13 13.47
N GLU A 305 6.25 4.78 12.47
CA GLU A 305 6.70 4.02 11.30
C GLU A 305 7.69 4.83 10.45
N MET A 306 7.41 6.11 10.18
CA MET A 306 8.33 6.99 9.43
C MET A 306 9.65 7.20 10.18
N THR A 307 9.58 7.44 11.49
CA THR A 307 10.78 7.59 12.32
C THR A 307 11.61 6.30 12.33
N ARG A 308 10.97 5.14 12.47
CA ARG A 308 11.63 3.83 12.45
C ARG A 308 12.23 3.50 11.09
N LEU A 309 11.53 3.82 10.00
CA LEU A 309 12.05 3.63 8.65
C LEU A 309 13.29 4.49 8.41
N PHE A 310 13.32 5.72 8.94
CA PHE A 310 14.44 6.63 8.75
C PHE A 310 15.65 6.28 9.63
N VAL A 311 15.42 6.04 10.92
CA VAL A 311 16.48 5.86 11.91
C VAL A 311 16.94 4.40 12.03
N GLY A 312 16.04 3.44 11.78
CA GLY A 312 16.30 2.02 11.94
C GLY A 312 15.88 1.45 13.30
N PRO A 313 16.18 0.16 13.54
CA PRO A 313 15.77 -0.55 14.75
C PRO A 313 16.71 -0.33 15.95
N GLU A 314 17.90 0.24 15.74
CA GLU A 314 18.96 0.31 16.76
C GLU A 314 18.72 1.38 17.83
N LEU A 315 18.11 2.51 17.44
CA LEU A 315 17.88 3.64 18.33
C LEU A 315 16.41 3.70 18.76
N ASP A 316 16.17 3.74 20.07
CA ASP A 316 14.85 4.03 20.61
C ASP A 316 14.59 5.53 20.61
N PHE A 317 13.31 5.90 20.63
CA PHE A 317 12.92 7.30 20.78
C PHE A 317 11.80 7.50 21.79
N GLU A 318 11.82 8.65 22.45
CA GLU A 318 10.75 9.18 23.28
C GLU A 318 9.96 10.23 22.47
N ILE A 319 8.64 10.29 22.65
CA ILE A 319 7.76 11.27 22.03
C ILE A 319 7.24 12.17 23.15
N ASN A 320 7.64 13.43 23.11
CA ASN A 320 7.24 14.47 24.04
C ASN A 320 6.20 15.37 23.36
N LEU A 321 4.93 15.19 23.71
CA LEU A 321 3.83 16.01 23.20
C LEU A 321 3.65 17.24 24.10
N SER A 322 3.58 18.43 23.51
CA SER A 322 3.26 19.67 24.22
C SER A 322 1.87 20.18 23.83
N LEU A 323 1.00 20.40 24.83
CA LEU A 323 -0.36 20.92 24.67
C LEU A 323 -0.42 22.36 25.17
N LYS A 324 -0.96 23.26 24.36
CA LYS A 324 -1.14 24.67 24.73
C LYS A 324 -1.94 24.81 26.03
N ALA A 325 -1.44 25.66 26.94
CA ALA A 325 -2.04 25.90 28.26
C ALA A 325 -3.54 26.25 28.19
N ALA A 326 -3.93 27.06 27.20
CA ALA A 326 -5.30 27.50 26.97
C ALA A 326 -6.26 26.37 26.56
N GLU A 327 -5.75 25.31 25.94
CA GLU A 327 -6.53 24.20 25.40
C GLU A 327 -6.56 22.96 26.32
N ILE A 328 -5.98 23.06 27.52
CA ILE A 328 -6.05 21.99 28.51
C ILE A 328 -7.51 21.81 28.97
N PRO A 329 -8.12 20.65 28.69
CA PRO A 329 -9.53 20.41 29.00
C PRO A 329 -9.75 20.30 30.51
N GLU A 330 -10.97 20.63 30.95
CA GLU A 330 -11.42 20.25 32.29
C GLU A 330 -11.74 18.76 32.32
N THR A 331 -11.12 18.02 33.23
CA THR A 331 -11.43 16.61 33.43
C THR A 331 -12.78 16.47 34.13
N ARG A 332 -13.77 15.93 33.44
CA ARG A 332 -15.08 15.57 34.00
C ARG A 332 -15.34 14.09 33.79
N LEU A 333 -15.89 13.41 34.80
CA LEU A 333 -16.34 12.03 34.66
C LEU A 333 -17.55 12.00 33.74
N SER A 334 -17.41 11.37 32.59
CA SER A 334 -18.52 11.15 31.66
C SER A 334 -18.35 9.82 30.92
N SER A 335 -19.46 9.21 30.53
CA SER A 335 -19.48 7.95 29.77
C SER A 335 -18.98 8.11 28.33
N THR A 336 -19.00 9.32 27.80
CA THR A 336 -18.54 9.71 26.46
C THR A 336 -17.28 10.59 26.49
N GLY A 337 -16.64 10.69 27.66
CA GLY A 337 -15.52 11.60 27.89
C GLY A 337 -14.26 11.23 27.12
N GLN A 338 -13.57 12.25 26.61
CA GLN A 338 -12.25 12.10 25.96
C GLN A 338 -11.09 12.12 27.00
N ALA A 339 -11.41 12.15 28.29
CA ALA A 339 -10.44 12.12 29.38
C ALA A 339 -9.93 10.68 29.59
N ARG A 340 -8.62 10.50 29.44
CA ARG A 340 -7.92 9.22 29.60
C ARG A 340 -6.89 9.37 30.70
N LEU A 341 -6.92 8.44 31.65
CA LEU A 341 -6.02 8.45 32.79
C LEU A 341 -4.56 8.38 32.32
N GLY A 342 -3.73 9.30 32.81
CA GLY A 342 -2.30 9.37 32.49
C GLY A 342 -1.95 10.02 31.15
N TRP A 343 -2.94 10.36 30.31
CA TRP A 343 -2.70 11.04 29.02
C TRP A 343 -3.37 12.42 28.94
N THR A 344 -4.68 12.49 29.21
CA THR A 344 -5.48 13.72 29.08
C THR A 344 -6.19 14.11 30.39
N SER A 345 -6.11 13.28 31.42
CA SER A 345 -6.68 13.56 32.73
C SER A 345 -5.81 14.54 33.54
N GLY A 346 -6.19 15.81 33.58
CA GLY A 346 -5.61 16.83 34.47
C GLY A 346 -6.66 17.38 35.43
N LEU A 347 -6.35 17.43 36.73
CA LEU A 347 -7.19 18.12 37.72
C LEU A 347 -6.99 19.63 37.56
N LYS A 348 -7.99 20.31 37.04
CA LYS A 348 -7.96 21.76 36.81
C LYS A 348 -8.72 22.48 37.93
N THR A 349 -8.00 23.12 38.84
CA THR A 349 -8.56 24.00 39.89
C THR A 349 -8.40 25.48 39.56
N GLN A 350 -7.47 25.83 38.67
CA GLN A 350 -7.15 27.18 38.20
C GLN A 350 -6.82 27.16 36.70
N PRO A 351 -6.90 28.29 35.98
CA PRO A 351 -6.44 28.36 34.59
C PRO A 351 -4.93 28.03 34.52
N CYS A 352 -4.55 27.19 33.56
CA CYS A 352 -3.16 26.78 33.38
C CYS A 352 -2.34 27.92 32.74
N GLU A 353 -1.23 28.29 33.37
CA GLU A 353 -0.31 29.31 32.84
C GLU A 353 0.81 28.71 31.96
N HIS A 354 1.05 27.41 32.08
CA HIS A 354 2.11 26.69 31.38
C HIS A 354 1.55 25.58 30.50
N ASP A 355 2.25 25.29 29.40
CA ASP A 355 1.93 24.19 28.50
C ASP A 355 2.10 22.85 29.22
N SER A 356 1.24 21.88 28.85
CA SER A 356 1.29 20.54 29.42
C SER A 356 2.17 19.64 28.55
N HIS A 357 3.06 18.88 29.17
CA HIS A 357 3.96 17.95 28.49
C HIS A 357 3.59 16.50 28.81
N LEU A 358 3.36 15.70 27.77
CA LEU A 358 3.13 14.27 27.87
C LEU A 358 4.29 13.50 27.24
N LYS A 359 4.87 12.58 28.00
CA LYS A 359 5.96 11.71 27.56
C LYS A 359 5.43 10.34 27.19
N LEU A 360 5.73 9.89 25.98
CA LEU A 360 5.35 8.59 25.45
C LEU A 360 6.60 7.84 24.97
N SER A 361 6.70 6.56 25.30
CA SER A 361 7.80 5.74 24.80
C SER A 361 7.44 5.11 23.45
N SER A 362 8.40 5.06 22.52
CA SER A 362 8.29 4.23 21.31
C SER A 362 8.10 2.75 21.59
N LYS A 363 8.36 2.26 22.81
CA LYS A 363 8.06 0.86 23.21
C LYS A 363 6.57 0.53 23.11
N LEU A 364 5.69 1.53 23.27
CA LEU A 364 4.25 1.38 23.06
C LEU A 364 3.90 0.99 21.61
N PHE A 365 4.72 1.41 20.64
CA PHE A 365 4.59 0.98 19.24
C PHE A 365 4.93 -0.50 19.09
N TYR A 366 6.02 -0.98 19.72
CA TYR A 366 6.38 -2.40 19.68
C TYR A 366 5.33 -3.28 20.35
N ASP A 367 4.80 -2.88 21.50
CA ASP A 367 3.73 -3.61 22.16
C ASP A 367 2.47 -3.67 21.28
N ARG A 368 2.15 -2.58 20.56
CA ARG A 368 1.02 -2.54 19.62
C ARG A 368 1.28 -3.41 18.39
N GLN A 369 2.47 -3.35 17.79
CA GLN A 369 2.83 -4.24 16.67
C GLN A 369 2.83 -5.71 17.11
N LYS A 370 3.35 -6.03 18.29
CA LYS A 370 3.36 -7.39 18.84
C LYS A 370 1.95 -7.88 19.20
N LYS A 371 1.07 -6.99 19.69
CA LYS A 371 -0.37 -7.28 19.88
C LYS A 371 -1.13 -7.41 18.54
N SER A 372 -0.76 -6.62 17.53
CA SER A 372 -1.31 -6.69 16.16
C SER A 372 -0.70 -7.82 15.32
N ALA A 373 0.35 -8.49 15.80
CA ALA A 373 1.04 -9.57 15.10
C ALA A 373 0.24 -10.87 15.03
N ILE A 374 -0.94 -10.94 15.67
CA ILE A 374 -1.87 -12.05 15.54
C ILE A 374 -2.77 -11.75 14.33
N PRO A 375 -2.53 -12.36 13.14
CA PRO A 375 -3.15 -11.89 11.90
C PRO A 375 -4.68 -11.97 11.92
N ILE A 376 -5.23 -12.93 12.66
CA ILE A 376 -6.67 -13.13 12.83
C ILE A 376 -7.35 -11.95 13.55
N PHE A 377 -6.63 -11.18 14.36
CA PHE A 377 -7.15 -10.03 15.11
C PHE A 377 -6.59 -8.68 14.65
N ALA A 378 -5.87 -8.63 13.53
CA ALA A 378 -5.28 -7.39 13.01
C ALA A 378 -6.33 -6.29 12.72
N SER A 379 -7.59 -6.68 12.50
CA SER A 379 -8.72 -5.78 12.23
C SER A 379 -9.46 -5.30 13.49
N LEU A 380 -9.06 -5.75 14.69
CA LEU A 380 -9.68 -5.36 15.96
C LEU A 380 -9.01 -4.12 16.55
N GLN A 381 -9.82 -3.25 17.17
CA GLN A 381 -9.29 -2.13 17.95
C GLN A 381 -8.61 -2.62 19.23
N PRO A 382 -7.66 -1.87 19.82
CA PRO A 382 -6.89 -2.33 20.98
C PRO A 382 -7.76 -2.79 22.17
N TYR A 383 -8.86 -2.09 22.45
CA TYR A 383 -9.79 -2.46 23.53
C TYR A 383 -10.59 -3.74 23.23
N GLU A 384 -10.87 -4.00 21.95
CA GLU A 384 -11.58 -5.20 21.49
C GLU A 384 -10.66 -6.41 21.59
N LEU A 385 -9.41 -6.22 21.16
CA LEU A 385 -8.36 -7.22 21.29
C LEU A 385 -8.11 -7.60 22.75
N GLU A 386 -8.04 -6.64 23.67
CA GLU A 386 -7.90 -6.96 25.11
C GLU A 386 -9.08 -7.77 25.65
N ARG A 387 -10.31 -7.47 25.23
CA ARG A 387 -11.49 -8.27 25.60
C ARG A 387 -11.41 -9.70 25.06
N VAL A 388 -10.85 -9.88 23.86
CA VAL A 388 -10.64 -11.19 23.24
C VAL A 388 -9.54 -11.96 23.96
N LEU A 389 -8.39 -11.33 24.22
CA LEU A 389 -7.25 -11.94 24.92
C LEU A 389 -7.64 -12.40 26.34
N ASN A 390 -8.47 -11.63 27.05
CA ASN A 390 -8.97 -12.01 28.38
C ASN A 390 -9.87 -13.25 28.39
N LYS A 391 -10.38 -13.69 27.23
CA LYS A 391 -11.19 -14.92 27.09
C LYS A 391 -10.35 -16.16 26.72
N MET A 392 -9.05 -16.01 26.52
CA MET A 392 -8.14 -17.10 26.13
C MET A 392 -7.49 -17.76 27.34
N THR A 393 -7.23 -19.06 27.24
CA THR A 393 -6.45 -19.81 28.23
C THR A 393 -5.01 -19.95 27.77
N SER A 394 -4.05 -19.74 28.68
CA SER A 394 -2.62 -19.87 28.35
C SER A 394 -2.09 -21.23 28.78
N HIS A 395 -1.43 -21.93 27.86
CA HIS A 395 -0.79 -23.22 28.07
C HIS A 395 0.71 -23.09 27.78
N THR A 396 1.53 -23.79 28.56
CA THR A 396 2.99 -23.84 28.34
C THR A 396 3.38 -25.27 27.99
N TYR A 397 4.14 -25.43 26.91
CA TYR A 397 4.58 -26.72 26.40
C TYR A 397 6.11 -26.74 26.30
N PRO A 398 6.78 -27.78 26.83
CA PRO A 398 8.22 -27.92 26.63
C PRO A 398 8.55 -28.28 25.18
N MET A 399 9.83 -28.20 24.81
CA MET A 399 10.35 -28.60 23.49
C MET A 399 9.95 -30.05 23.15
N HIS A 400 9.68 -30.35 21.87
CA HIS A 400 9.31 -31.67 21.36
C HIS A 400 7.98 -32.27 21.87
N THR A 401 7.07 -31.43 22.35
CA THR A 401 5.75 -31.84 22.82
C THR A 401 4.73 -31.80 21.68
N LYS A 402 3.91 -32.84 21.54
CA LYS A 402 2.77 -32.84 20.61
C LYS A 402 1.64 -32.01 21.20
N VAL A 403 1.38 -30.84 20.61
CA VAL A 403 0.31 -29.92 21.03
C VAL A 403 -1.03 -30.38 20.48
N LEU A 404 -1.06 -30.81 19.21
CA LEU A 404 -2.21 -31.41 18.56
C LEU A 404 -1.79 -32.69 17.86
N LYS A 405 -2.68 -33.67 17.79
CA LYS A 405 -2.48 -34.89 17.01
C LYS A 405 -3.55 -35.01 15.92
N GLN A 406 -3.12 -35.36 14.72
CA GLN A 406 -4.04 -35.62 13.61
C GLN A 406 -5.04 -36.74 13.98
N GLY A 407 -6.30 -36.52 13.61
CA GLY A 407 -7.42 -37.44 13.89
C GLY A 407 -8.07 -37.26 15.25
N GLU A 408 -7.48 -36.49 16.18
CA GLU A 408 -8.13 -36.19 17.46
C GLU A 408 -9.31 -35.23 17.26
N VAL A 409 -10.33 -35.36 18.10
CA VAL A 409 -11.43 -34.41 18.17
C VAL A 409 -10.93 -33.18 18.92
N GLY A 410 -11.10 -31.99 18.36
CA GLY A 410 -10.70 -30.78 19.06
C GLY A 410 -11.25 -29.52 18.41
N ASP A 411 -12.06 -28.77 19.16
CA ASP A 411 -12.78 -27.61 18.64
C ASP A 411 -12.20 -26.30 19.20
N SER A 412 -10.89 -26.11 19.05
CA SER A 412 -10.22 -24.89 19.54
C SER A 412 -9.20 -24.35 18.56
N LEU A 413 -9.04 -23.03 18.58
CA LEU A 413 -8.02 -22.30 17.85
C LEU A 413 -6.85 -22.01 18.79
N LEU A 414 -5.62 -22.27 18.36
CA LEU A 414 -4.43 -22.05 19.16
C LEU A 414 -3.51 -21.01 18.52
N ILE A 415 -3.00 -20.07 19.32
CA ILE A 415 -2.16 -18.96 18.89
C ILE A 415 -0.82 -19.05 19.62
N ILE A 416 0.28 -18.92 18.90
CA ILE A 416 1.64 -19.01 19.46
C ILE A 416 2.02 -17.66 20.04
N ARG A 417 2.14 -17.57 21.36
CA ARG A 417 2.59 -16.36 22.07
C ARG A 417 4.11 -16.28 22.14
N HIS A 418 4.77 -17.41 22.35
CA HIS A 418 6.24 -17.53 22.38
C HIS A 418 6.65 -18.92 21.85
N GLY A 419 7.77 -19.00 21.14
CA GLY A 419 8.35 -20.24 20.62
C GLY A 419 7.90 -20.61 19.18
N GLU A 420 8.29 -21.80 18.74
CA GLU A 420 8.08 -22.30 17.37
C GLU A 420 7.53 -23.72 17.39
N VAL A 421 6.68 -24.05 16.41
CA VAL A 421 6.08 -25.37 16.24
C VAL A 421 6.21 -25.84 14.78
N GLN A 422 6.36 -27.15 14.58
CA GLN A 422 6.28 -27.79 13.27
C GLN A 422 4.90 -28.41 13.07
N VAL A 423 4.34 -28.23 11.88
CA VAL A 423 3.06 -28.81 11.45
C VAL A 423 3.35 -29.97 10.51
N ARG A 424 2.88 -31.17 10.88
CA ARG A 424 3.09 -32.41 10.12
C ARG A 424 1.76 -33.04 9.74
N TYR A 425 1.68 -33.53 8.51
CA TYR A 425 0.58 -34.35 8.04
C TYR A 425 1.03 -35.80 7.88
N GLN A 426 0.21 -36.73 8.32
CA GLN A 426 0.42 -38.15 8.11
C GLN A 426 -0.50 -38.64 7.00
N GLY A 427 0.10 -39.08 5.88
CA GLY A 427 -0.59 -39.64 4.73
C GLY A 427 -1.17 -41.03 5.01
N LEU A 428 -1.97 -41.55 4.06
CA LEU A 428 -2.56 -42.90 4.13
C LEU A 428 -1.50 -44.01 4.10
N ASP A 429 -0.31 -43.71 3.59
CA ASP A 429 0.89 -44.56 3.56
C ASP A 429 1.65 -44.59 4.90
N GLY A 430 1.22 -43.79 5.88
CA GLY A 430 1.86 -43.68 7.19
C GLY A 430 3.10 -42.79 7.21
N GLN A 431 3.50 -42.18 6.09
CA GLN A 431 4.61 -41.25 6.05
C GLN A 431 4.22 -39.89 6.62
N GLN A 432 5.14 -39.24 7.33
CA GLN A 432 4.93 -37.90 7.90
C GLN A 432 5.60 -36.83 7.03
N HIS A 433 4.79 -35.92 6.50
CA HIS A 433 5.22 -34.79 5.68
C HIS A 433 5.23 -33.51 6.52
N LEU A 434 6.34 -32.78 6.52
CA LEU A 434 6.43 -31.45 7.13
C LEU A 434 5.72 -30.44 6.22
N LEU A 435 4.62 -29.86 6.70
CA LEU A 435 3.86 -28.88 5.95
C LEU A 435 4.41 -27.46 6.15
N ALA A 436 4.67 -27.07 7.40
CA ALA A 436 5.14 -25.73 7.76
C ALA A 436 5.83 -25.71 9.13
N ILE A 437 6.62 -24.66 9.36
CA ILE A 437 7.06 -24.23 10.70
C ILE A 437 6.32 -22.94 11.01
N LEU A 438 5.70 -22.85 12.19
CA LEU A 438 4.95 -21.69 12.66
C LEU A 438 5.62 -21.07 13.88
N GLY A 439 5.70 -19.74 13.91
CA GLY A 439 6.34 -18.97 14.99
C GLY A 439 5.38 -18.01 15.71
N GLU A 440 5.95 -17.09 16.51
CA GLU A 440 5.18 -16.13 17.30
C GLU A 440 4.15 -15.33 16.47
N GLY A 441 2.96 -15.12 17.05
CA GLY A 441 1.84 -14.42 16.41
C GLY A 441 1.03 -15.30 15.45
N GLN A 442 1.60 -16.40 14.94
CA GLN A 442 0.88 -17.31 14.06
C GLN A 442 -0.04 -18.25 14.86
N PHE A 443 -1.04 -18.80 14.16
CA PHE A 443 -2.07 -19.66 14.76
C PHE A 443 -2.28 -20.96 13.98
N PHE A 444 -2.89 -21.94 14.63
CA PHE A 444 -3.24 -23.24 14.05
C PHE A 444 -4.50 -23.82 14.70
N GLY A 445 -5.11 -24.81 14.03
CA GLY A 445 -6.36 -25.45 14.46
C GLY A 445 -7.62 -24.85 13.82
N GLU A 446 -7.47 -23.84 12.96
CA GLU A 446 -8.56 -23.16 12.25
C GLU A 446 -9.35 -24.09 11.32
N MET A 447 -8.69 -25.09 10.73
CA MET A 447 -9.34 -26.02 9.80
C MET A 447 -10.42 -26.82 10.53
N SER A 448 -10.03 -27.52 11.59
CA SER A 448 -10.91 -28.34 12.40
C SER A 448 -12.08 -27.53 12.99
N PHE A 449 -11.82 -26.27 13.35
CA PHE A 449 -12.87 -25.35 13.78
C PHE A 449 -13.87 -25.01 12.66
N LEU A 450 -13.39 -24.59 11.47
CA LEU A 450 -14.25 -24.17 10.36
C LEU A 450 -15.02 -25.34 9.75
N THR A 451 -14.39 -26.51 9.63
CA THR A 451 -15.00 -27.71 9.02
C THR A 451 -15.73 -28.59 10.04
N ARG A 452 -15.66 -28.28 11.34
CA ARG A 452 -16.21 -29.09 12.45
C ARG A 452 -15.81 -30.56 12.34
N SER A 453 -14.55 -30.79 12.00
CA SER A 453 -13.97 -32.12 11.81
C SER A 453 -12.80 -32.34 12.76
N SER A 454 -12.33 -33.59 12.84
CA SER A 454 -11.12 -33.93 13.59
C SER A 454 -9.90 -33.12 13.12
N ARG A 455 -8.92 -32.94 14.00
CA ARG A 455 -7.64 -32.27 13.70
C ARG A 455 -7.03 -32.86 12.42
N THR A 456 -6.76 -32.00 11.45
CA THR A 456 -6.24 -32.39 10.13
C THR A 456 -4.74 -32.68 10.14
N VAL A 457 -4.01 -32.14 11.12
CA VAL A 457 -2.55 -32.18 11.19
C VAL A 457 -2.08 -32.41 12.63
N THR A 458 -0.85 -32.91 12.77
CA THR A 458 -0.14 -33.02 14.05
C THR A 458 0.76 -31.81 14.21
N VAL A 459 0.74 -31.17 15.37
CA VAL A 459 1.58 -29.99 15.69
C VAL A 459 2.51 -30.33 16.83
N ILE A 460 3.82 -30.12 16.64
CA ILE A 460 4.85 -30.48 17.61
C ILE A 460 5.72 -29.26 17.89
N THR A 461 5.99 -28.96 19.16
CA THR A 461 6.87 -27.84 19.52
C THR A 461 8.33 -28.11 19.10
N ILE A 462 8.97 -27.11 18.51
CA ILE A 462 10.40 -27.10 18.16
C ILE A 462 11.20 -26.44 19.28
N THR A 463 10.63 -25.47 19.99
CA THR A 463 11.21 -24.81 21.17
C THR A 463 10.24 -24.90 22.36
N ALA A 464 10.59 -24.39 23.54
CA ALA A 464 9.61 -24.23 24.60
C ALA A 464 8.56 -23.18 24.16
N CYS A 465 7.29 -23.55 24.17
CA CYS A 465 6.22 -22.72 23.62
C CYS A 465 5.23 -22.26 24.69
N GLN A 466 4.80 -21.01 24.60
CA GLN A 466 3.60 -20.52 25.27
C GLN A 466 2.51 -20.34 24.22
N ILE A 467 1.37 -21.00 24.41
CA ILE A 467 0.28 -21.07 23.44
C ILE A 467 -1.01 -20.59 24.10
N LEU A 468 -1.75 -19.72 23.43
CA LEU A 468 -3.07 -19.25 23.83
C LEU A 468 -4.13 -20.09 23.13
N GLU A 469 -5.04 -20.68 23.88
CA GLU A 469 -6.15 -21.46 23.36
C GLU A 469 -7.46 -20.67 23.45
N LEU A 470 -8.22 -20.70 22.36
CA LEU A 470 -9.54 -20.11 22.26
C LEU A 470 -10.55 -21.20 21.87
N SER A 471 -11.51 -21.45 22.76
CA SER A 471 -12.52 -22.49 22.58
C SER A 471 -13.58 -22.10 21.53
N GLN A 472 -14.21 -23.10 20.91
CA GLN A 472 -15.32 -22.92 19.96
C GLN A 472 -16.40 -21.93 20.44
N PRO A 473 -16.96 -22.04 21.67
CA PRO A 473 -18.03 -21.14 22.10
C PRO A 473 -17.54 -19.70 22.24
N HIS A 474 -16.30 -19.48 22.70
CA HIS A 474 -15.74 -18.14 22.82
C HIS A 474 -15.45 -17.53 21.43
N LEU A 475 -14.90 -18.31 20.50
CA LEU A 475 -14.64 -17.84 19.14
C LEU A 475 -15.95 -17.58 18.37
N ALA A 476 -16.98 -18.40 18.56
CA ALA A 476 -18.30 -18.17 17.96
C ALA A 476 -18.91 -16.82 18.40
N GLN A 477 -18.84 -16.50 19.70
CA GLN A 477 -19.24 -15.19 20.22
C GLN A 477 -18.41 -14.04 19.62
N ILE A 478 -17.10 -14.24 19.48
CA ILE A 478 -16.21 -13.24 18.88
C ILE A 478 -16.55 -13.03 17.41
N ILE A 479 -16.84 -14.09 16.65
CA ILE A 479 -17.22 -14.00 15.24
C ILE A 479 -18.57 -13.29 15.07
N GLU A 480 -19.54 -13.57 15.94
CA GLU A 480 -20.85 -12.91 15.94
C GLU A 480 -20.71 -11.41 16.22
N GLN A 481 -19.84 -11.05 17.17
CA GLN A 481 -19.59 -9.66 17.52
C GLN A 481 -18.68 -8.93 16.52
N TYR A 482 -17.74 -9.64 15.87
CA TYR A 482 -16.73 -9.10 14.97
C TYR A 482 -16.63 -9.91 13.67
N PRO A 483 -17.54 -9.69 12.69
CA PRO A 483 -17.59 -10.47 11.45
C PRO A 483 -16.30 -10.43 10.61
N GLN A 484 -15.48 -9.37 10.73
CA GLN A 484 -14.17 -9.30 10.06
C GLN A 484 -13.23 -10.45 10.45
N VAL A 485 -13.30 -10.95 11.69
CA VAL A 485 -12.45 -12.06 12.17
C VAL A 485 -12.73 -13.35 11.38
N LYS A 486 -14.00 -13.59 11.03
CA LYS A 486 -14.43 -14.74 10.23
C LYS A 486 -13.86 -14.69 8.82
N LYS A 487 -13.90 -13.52 8.17
CA LYS A 487 -13.34 -13.35 6.81
C LYS A 487 -11.85 -13.65 6.80
N THR A 488 -11.11 -13.17 7.79
CA THR A 488 -9.68 -13.45 7.90
C THR A 488 -9.41 -14.95 8.10
N LEU A 489 -10.17 -15.63 8.96
CA LEU A 489 -10.10 -17.08 9.13
C LEU A 489 -10.34 -17.84 7.82
N GLU A 490 -11.36 -17.46 7.05
CA GLU A 490 -11.69 -18.07 5.76
C GLU A 490 -10.57 -17.88 4.73
N VAL A 491 -9.95 -16.71 4.68
CA VAL A 491 -8.80 -16.44 3.79
C VAL A 491 -7.62 -17.35 4.14
N TYR A 492 -7.24 -17.44 5.42
CA TYR A 492 -6.14 -18.30 5.86
C TYR A 492 -6.44 -19.78 5.62
N TYR A 493 -7.70 -20.20 5.81
CA TYR A 493 -8.15 -21.55 5.48
C TYR A 493 -7.94 -21.87 3.99
N GLN A 494 -8.39 -20.99 3.08
CA GLN A 494 -8.22 -21.20 1.64
C GLN A 494 -6.75 -21.27 1.24
N GLN A 495 -5.92 -20.37 1.77
CA GLN A 495 -4.48 -20.35 1.50
C GLN A 495 -3.80 -21.66 1.93
N ARG A 496 -4.12 -22.17 3.13
CA ARG A 496 -3.54 -23.42 3.65
C ARG A 496 -4.04 -24.65 2.92
N VAL A 497 -5.32 -24.72 2.55
CA VAL A 497 -5.86 -25.82 1.74
C VAL A 497 -5.16 -25.90 0.37
N VAL A 498 -4.92 -24.75 -0.27
CA VAL A 498 -4.20 -24.70 -1.55
C VAL A 498 -2.74 -25.10 -1.38
N GLN A 499 -2.04 -24.54 -0.37
CA GLN A 499 -0.62 -24.85 -0.11
C GLN A 499 -0.40 -26.32 0.24
N TRP A 500 -1.31 -26.93 1.02
CA TRP A 500 -1.16 -28.31 1.49
C TRP A 500 -1.66 -29.35 0.49
N ARG A 501 -2.46 -28.97 -0.52
CA ARG A 501 -2.82 -29.84 -1.65
C ARG A 501 -1.75 -29.94 -2.73
N MET A 502 -0.81 -28.99 -2.79
CA MET A 502 0.27 -28.95 -3.80
C MET A 502 1.56 -29.66 -3.35
N ARG A 503 1.61 -30.21 -2.13
CA ARG A 503 2.74 -30.97 -1.59
C ARG A 503 2.26 -32.36 -1.20
#